data_AF-A0A944BWC4-F1
#
_entry.id   AF-A0A944BWC4-F1
#
_cell.length_a   1.000
_cell.length_b   1.000
_cell.length_c   1.000
_cell.angle_alpha   90.00
_cell.angle_beta   90.00
_cell.angle_gamma   90.00
#
_symmetry.space_group_name_H-M   'P 1'
#
loop_
_entity.id
_entity.type
_entity.pdbx_description
1 polymer ?
#
loop_
_entity_poly.entity_id
_entity_poly.type
_entity_poly.pdbx_seq_one_letter_code
_entity_poly.pdbx_strand_id
1 'polypeptide(L)'
;MTITLLACTMMCGGSLLPAAAQKKAEQTDMKYRRSSIYSLLINHSDQTFGEEIRNAFMEMPVPDKYNDHELSVKVVELSSKLKGAGSSDENEQVTQFLEKNQIASRLVAKWFNRDIFTGQCDMELIKERGLYNATKFDEILSERSVRSQALMMDAGEDLIGNTFVLVNDIRYIDKEKTAKVVGGLFRVLGALTGYDDLG
;
A
#
# COMPACT_ATOMS: atom_id res chain seq x y z
N MET A 1 -74.13 -3.83 44.37
CA MET A 1 -73.65 -5.22 44.50
C MET A 1 -72.16 -5.17 44.84
N THR A 2 -71.87 -5.47 46.12
CA THR A 2 -70.62 -5.98 46.71
C THR A 2 -69.23 -5.53 46.20
N ILE A 3 -68.54 -4.83 47.10
CA ILE A 3 -67.09 -4.67 47.30
C ILE A 3 -66.39 -6.04 47.43
N THR A 4 -65.17 -6.25 46.90
CA THR A 4 -64.09 -6.97 47.64
C THR A 4 -62.67 -6.70 47.09
N LEU A 5 -61.79 -6.31 48.01
CA LEU A 5 -60.32 -6.32 47.96
C LEU A 5 -59.80 -7.76 48.06
N LEU A 6 -58.71 -8.14 47.38
CA LEU A 6 -57.78 -9.13 47.94
C LEU A 6 -56.37 -9.01 47.34
N ALA A 7 -55.42 -8.80 48.24
CA ALA A 7 -53.98 -8.86 48.01
C ALA A 7 -53.45 -10.24 48.41
N CYS A 8 -52.19 -10.48 48.01
CA CYS A 8 -51.20 -11.40 48.60
C CYS A 8 -51.07 -12.85 48.09
N THR A 9 -49.83 -13.10 47.62
CA THR A 9 -48.96 -14.28 47.89
C THR A 9 -49.33 -15.56 47.16
N MET A 10 -48.43 -16.40 46.64
CA MET A 10 -47.16 -16.93 47.14
C MET A 10 -46.71 -17.89 45.98
N MET A 11 -45.47 -18.01 45.52
CA MET A 11 -44.41 -18.83 46.11
C MET A 11 -43.21 -18.84 45.15
N CYS A 12 -42.03 -18.88 45.75
CA CYS A 12 -40.74 -19.05 45.11
C CYS A 12 -40.60 -20.47 44.52
N GLY A 13 -40.06 -20.55 43.30
CA GLY A 13 -39.50 -21.77 42.73
C GLY A 13 -38.20 -21.39 42.03
N GLY A 14 -37.07 -21.67 42.67
CA GLY A 14 -35.76 -21.34 42.16
C GLY A 14 -35.31 -22.30 41.06
N SER A 15 -34.69 -21.74 40.03
CA SER A 15 -33.61 -22.40 39.30
C SER A 15 -32.65 -21.33 38.79
N LEU A 16 -31.42 -21.38 39.30
CA LEU A 16 -30.27 -20.65 38.82
C LEU A 16 -30.13 -20.85 37.31
N LEU A 17 -30.16 -19.76 36.54
CA LEU A 17 -29.54 -19.69 35.23
C LEU A 17 -28.57 -18.49 35.23
N PRO A 18 -27.34 -18.70 34.76
CA PRO A 18 -26.26 -17.73 34.90
C PRO A 18 -26.51 -16.53 33.98
N ALA A 19 -25.87 -15.42 34.36
CA ALA A 19 -25.75 -14.20 33.58
C ALA A 19 -25.44 -14.50 32.09
N ALA A 20 -26.44 -14.32 31.24
CA ALA A 20 -26.19 -13.91 29.87
C ALA A 20 -26.33 -12.39 29.84
N ALA A 21 -25.34 -11.70 30.39
CA ALA A 21 -24.94 -10.44 29.79
C ALA A 21 -24.74 -10.78 28.31
N GLN A 22 -25.64 -10.33 27.43
CA GLN A 22 -25.34 -10.26 26.02
C GLN A 22 -24.15 -9.31 25.93
N LYS A 23 -22.94 -9.86 26.04
CA LYS A 23 -21.78 -9.34 25.35
C LYS A 23 -22.26 -9.21 23.93
N LYS A 24 -22.67 -8.00 23.56
CA LYS A 24 -22.49 -7.49 22.21
C LYS A 24 -21.03 -7.83 21.94
N ALA A 25 -20.80 -8.94 21.25
CA ALA A 25 -19.49 -9.26 20.73
C ALA A 25 -19.14 -7.99 19.97
N GLU A 26 -18.21 -7.25 20.55
CA GLU A 26 -17.63 -6.08 19.93
C GLU A 26 -17.20 -6.58 18.56
N GLN A 27 -17.87 -6.07 17.52
CA GLN A 27 -17.45 -6.25 16.14
C GLN A 27 -16.14 -5.48 15.99
N THR A 28 -15.09 -5.93 16.68
CA THR A 28 -13.70 -5.60 16.39
C THR A 28 -13.21 -6.48 15.24
N ASP A 29 -14.06 -6.71 14.25
CA ASP A 29 -13.68 -7.27 12.97
C ASP A 29 -13.73 -6.14 11.91
N MET A 30 -13.29 -4.93 12.33
CA MET A 30 -12.59 -4.01 11.43
C MET A 30 -11.27 -4.69 11.05
N LYS A 31 -11.41 -5.81 10.34
CA LYS A 31 -10.35 -6.68 9.89
C LYS A 31 -9.49 -5.83 8.98
N TYR A 32 -8.30 -5.53 9.49
CA TYR A 32 -7.37 -4.57 8.95
C TYR A 32 -7.20 -4.76 7.43
N ARG A 33 -7.81 -3.87 6.63
CA ARG A 33 -7.64 -3.86 5.17
C ARG A 33 -6.22 -3.41 4.86
N ARG A 34 -5.35 -4.38 4.57
CA ARG A 34 -3.95 -4.12 4.18
C ARG A 34 -3.92 -3.52 2.79
N SER A 35 -3.30 -2.34 2.65
CA SER A 35 -3.01 -1.78 1.33
C SER A 35 -2.04 -2.68 0.57
N SER A 36 -2.21 -2.76 -0.74
CA SER A 36 -1.31 -3.48 -1.64
C SER A 36 -0.18 -2.56 -2.09
N ILE A 37 1.08 -2.99 -2.01
CA ILE A 37 2.23 -2.20 -2.44
C ILE A 37 2.99 -2.90 -3.56
N TYR A 38 3.38 -2.11 -4.56
CA TYR A 38 4.39 -2.46 -5.54
C TYR A 38 5.56 -1.47 -5.42
N SER A 39 6.72 -1.97 -5.01
CA SER A 39 7.93 -1.16 -4.86
C SER A 39 8.83 -1.28 -6.10
N LEU A 40 9.21 -0.13 -6.65
CA LEU A 40 10.08 0.02 -7.80
C LEU A 40 11.34 0.79 -7.36
N LEU A 41 12.51 0.28 -7.70
CA LEU A 41 13.78 0.99 -7.54
C LEU A 41 14.15 1.68 -8.85
N ILE A 42 14.56 2.94 -8.74
CA ILE A 42 15.30 3.63 -9.77
C ILE A 42 16.78 3.44 -9.45
N ASN A 43 17.47 2.65 -10.27
CA ASN A 43 18.89 2.41 -10.12
C ASN A 43 19.69 3.37 -11.01
N HIS A 44 20.68 4.02 -10.41
CA HIS A 44 21.64 4.88 -11.11
C HIS A 44 22.94 4.09 -11.24
N SER A 45 23.10 3.41 -12.37
CA SER A 45 24.27 2.54 -12.63
C SER A 45 25.61 3.29 -12.71
N ASP A 46 25.57 4.61 -12.87
CA ASP A 46 26.74 5.49 -12.85
C ASP A 46 27.19 5.88 -11.43
N GLN A 47 26.44 5.49 -10.40
CA GLN A 47 26.68 5.87 -9.02
C GLN A 47 27.52 4.85 -8.24
N THR A 48 28.40 5.35 -7.37
CA THR A 48 29.10 4.52 -6.38
C THR A 48 28.08 3.79 -5.50
N PHE A 49 28.25 2.47 -5.38
CA PHE A 49 27.36 1.55 -4.66
C PHE A 49 26.00 1.25 -5.31
N GLY A 50 25.79 1.57 -6.60
CA GLY A 50 24.53 1.30 -7.29
C GLY A 50 24.14 -0.18 -7.30
N GLU A 51 25.11 -1.08 -7.55
CA GLU A 51 24.90 -2.53 -7.55
C GLU A 51 24.54 -3.07 -6.16
N GLU A 52 25.19 -2.57 -5.11
CA GLU A 52 24.93 -2.95 -3.73
C GLU A 52 23.54 -2.49 -3.28
N ILE A 53 23.14 -1.26 -3.64
CA ILE A 53 21.80 -0.73 -3.40
C ILE A 53 20.76 -1.59 -4.14
N ARG A 54 21.02 -1.93 -5.40
CA ARG A 54 20.14 -2.80 -6.19
C ARG A 54 19.95 -4.15 -5.53
N ASN A 55 21.05 -4.80 -5.14
CA ASN A 55 21.00 -6.14 -4.54
C ASN A 55 20.28 -6.11 -3.19
N ALA A 56 20.59 -5.13 -2.33
CA ALA A 56 19.89 -4.95 -1.05
C ALA A 56 18.39 -4.70 -1.23
N PHE A 57 18.00 -3.91 -2.24
CA PHE A 57 16.58 -3.67 -2.53
C PHE A 57 15.86 -4.93 -3.02
N MET A 58 16.52 -5.75 -3.85
CA MET A 58 15.95 -7.00 -4.35
C MET A 58 15.71 -8.04 -3.24
N GLU A 59 16.55 -8.04 -2.21
CA GLU A 59 16.44 -8.92 -1.04
C GLU A 59 15.45 -8.41 0.03
N MET A 60 15.06 -7.13 -0.03
CA MET A 60 14.17 -6.53 0.96
C MET A 60 12.76 -7.11 0.86
N PRO A 61 12.22 -7.73 1.93
CA PRO A 61 10.86 -8.24 1.94
C PRO A 61 9.84 -7.09 2.04
N VAL A 62 8.65 -7.30 1.49
CA VAL A 62 7.51 -6.40 1.70
C VAL A 62 7.11 -6.44 3.19
N PRO A 63 6.92 -5.28 3.86
CA PRO A 63 6.57 -5.29 5.28
C PRO A 63 5.20 -5.95 5.54
N ASP A 64 5.08 -6.74 6.62
CA ASP A 64 3.89 -7.54 6.98
C ASP A 64 2.56 -6.74 7.07
N LYS A 65 2.68 -5.42 7.25
CA LYS A 65 1.56 -4.48 7.30
C LYS A 65 0.89 -4.28 5.94
N TYR A 66 1.55 -4.64 4.85
CA TYR A 66 1.08 -4.46 3.47
C TYR A 66 0.93 -5.80 2.77
N ASN A 67 0.06 -5.83 1.76
CA ASN A 67 0.01 -6.95 0.84
C ASN A 67 1.07 -6.76 -0.23
N ASP A 68 1.85 -7.81 -0.49
CA ASP A 68 2.75 -7.85 -1.65
C ASP A 68 1.92 -7.81 -2.94
N HIS A 69 2.17 -6.80 -3.76
CA HIS A 69 1.57 -6.65 -5.07
C HIS A 69 2.61 -6.37 -6.15
N GLU A 70 3.81 -6.95 -6.00
CA GLU A 70 4.93 -6.75 -6.91
C GLU A 70 4.68 -7.28 -8.32
N LEU A 71 5.21 -6.58 -9.33
CA LEU A 71 5.24 -7.03 -10.71
C LEU A 71 6.62 -7.60 -11.07
N SER A 72 6.74 -8.17 -12.27
CA SER A 72 7.98 -8.78 -12.75
C SER A 72 9.18 -7.83 -12.86
N VAL A 73 8.94 -6.53 -12.92
CA VAL A 73 9.99 -5.51 -12.99
C VAL A 73 10.07 -4.88 -11.61
N LYS A 74 11.24 -4.90 -10.96
CA LYS A 74 11.43 -4.23 -9.65
C LYS A 74 12.47 -3.12 -9.72
N VAL A 75 13.28 -3.08 -10.78
CA VAL A 75 14.38 -2.15 -10.96
C VAL A 75 14.28 -1.54 -12.34
N VAL A 76 14.43 -0.22 -12.40
CA VAL A 76 14.55 0.56 -13.63
C VAL A 76 15.91 1.22 -13.63
N GLU A 77 16.71 0.87 -14.62
CA GLU A 77 18.02 1.49 -14.84
C GLU A 77 17.84 2.86 -15.51
N LEU A 78 18.33 3.90 -14.87
CA LEU A 78 18.43 5.23 -15.45
C LEU A 78 19.90 5.67 -15.43
N SER A 79 20.38 6.17 -16.56
CA SER A 79 21.75 6.65 -16.72
C SER A 79 21.94 8.11 -16.26
N SER A 80 20.88 8.76 -15.79
CA SER A 80 20.91 10.16 -15.42
C SER A 80 19.98 10.46 -14.26
N LYS A 81 20.41 11.42 -13.43
CA LYS A 81 19.67 11.88 -12.26
C LYS A 81 18.26 12.33 -12.65
N LEU A 82 17.27 11.80 -11.93
CA LEU A 82 15.89 12.25 -12.00
C LEU A 82 15.81 13.76 -11.70
N LYS A 83 15.20 14.52 -12.62
CA LYS A 83 14.88 15.92 -12.38
C LYS A 83 13.85 16.04 -11.25
N GLY A 84 13.96 17.07 -10.42
CA GLY A 84 13.02 17.26 -9.30
C GLY A 84 13.20 16.29 -8.13
N ALA A 85 14.29 15.51 -8.07
CA ALA A 85 14.56 14.65 -6.93
C ALA A 85 14.78 15.47 -5.63
N GLY A 86 13.69 15.67 -4.87
CA GLY A 86 13.59 16.52 -3.68
C GLY A 86 12.54 17.65 -3.79
N SER A 87 11.88 17.84 -4.93
CA SER A 87 10.70 18.72 -5.06
C SER A 87 9.40 17.94 -4.85
N SER A 88 8.30 18.64 -4.58
CA SER A 88 6.95 18.07 -4.56
C SER A 88 6.38 17.81 -5.95
N ASP A 89 7.14 18.12 -7.00
CA ASP A 89 6.67 18.02 -8.38
C ASP A 89 6.76 16.57 -8.87
N GLU A 90 5.80 16.21 -9.71
CA GLU A 90 5.79 14.92 -10.38
C GLU A 90 7.03 14.76 -11.27
N ASN A 91 7.64 13.57 -11.23
CA ASN A 91 8.75 13.26 -12.12
C ASN A 91 8.23 12.68 -13.44
N GLU A 92 8.31 13.48 -14.50
CA GLU A 92 7.81 13.12 -15.84
C GLU A 92 8.43 11.83 -16.39
N GLN A 93 9.72 11.55 -16.13
CA GLN A 93 10.38 10.34 -16.64
C GLN A 93 9.83 9.07 -15.97
N VAL A 94 9.55 9.15 -14.67
CA VAL A 94 8.89 8.07 -13.92
C VAL A 94 7.46 7.89 -14.42
N THR A 95 6.69 8.96 -14.57
CA THR A 95 5.31 8.90 -15.06
C THR A 95 5.25 8.27 -16.45
N GLN A 96 6.06 8.74 -17.39
CA GLN A 96 6.15 8.17 -18.74
C GLN A 96 6.53 6.68 -18.70
N PHE A 97 7.43 6.28 -17.81
CA PHE A 97 7.76 4.86 -17.63
C PHE A 97 6.54 4.06 -17.15
N LEU A 98 5.83 4.54 -16.12
CA LEU A 98 4.66 3.84 -15.56
C LEU A 98 3.54 3.69 -16.60
N GLU A 99 3.27 4.75 -17.38
CA GLU A 99 2.24 4.77 -18.42
C GLU A 99 2.60 3.88 -19.61
N LYS A 100 3.82 4.03 -20.14
CA LYS A 100 4.30 3.25 -21.30
C LYS A 100 4.31 1.76 -21.00
N ASN A 101 4.64 1.37 -19.77
CA ASN A 101 4.66 -0.02 -19.34
C ASN A 101 3.31 -0.50 -18.79
N GLN A 102 2.27 0.34 -18.87
CA GLN A 102 0.90 0.01 -18.46
C GLN A 102 0.84 -0.51 -17.02
N ILE A 103 1.66 0.05 -16.11
CA ILE A 103 1.83 -0.49 -14.76
C ILE A 103 0.49 -0.52 -14.01
N ALA A 104 -0.30 0.56 -14.07
CA ALA A 104 -1.63 0.59 -13.45
C ALA A 104 -2.53 -0.55 -13.96
N SER A 105 -2.62 -0.73 -15.29
CA SER A 105 -3.39 -1.81 -15.91
C SER A 105 -2.89 -3.20 -15.49
N ARG A 106 -1.57 -3.39 -15.35
CA ARG A 106 -0.97 -4.65 -14.90
C ARG A 106 -1.26 -4.95 -13.42
N LEU A 107 -1.30 -3.93 -12.56
CA LEU A 107 -1.71 -4.09 -11.15
C LEU A 107 -3.20 -4.49 -11.08
N VAL A 108 -4.07 -3.83 -11.86
CA VAL A 108 -5.48 -4.24 -11.96
C VAL A 108 -5.59 -5.68 -12.48
N ALA A 109 -4.84 -6.04 -13.53
CA ALA A 109 -4.84 -7.39 -14.06
C ALA A 109 -4.39 -8.44 -13.02
N LYS A 110 -3.44 -8.10 -12.14
CA LYS A 110 -3.00 -8.96 -11.04
C LYS A 110 -4.13 -9.23 -10.03
N TRP A 111 -4.94 -8.23 -9.69
CA TRP A 111 -6.12 -8.42 -8.83
C TRP A 111 -7.11 -9.46 -9.36
N PHE A 112 -7.22 -9.55 -10.68
CA PHE A 112 -8.10 -10.49 -11.37
C PHE A 112 -7.39 -11.75 -11.85
N ASN A 113 -6.17 -12.03 -11.38
CA ASN A 113 -5.35 -13.17 -11.81
C ASN A 113 -5.40 -13.37 -13.34
N ARG A 114 -5.37 -12.27 -14.10
CA ARG A 114 -5.71 -12.30 -15.52
C ARG A 114 -4.67 -13.08 -16.31
N ASP A 115 -5.12 -14.14 -16.97
CA ASP A 115 -4.28 -14.92 -17.87
C ASP A 115 -3.94 -14.10 -19.11
N ILE A 116 -2.65 -14.01 -19.42
CA ILE A 116 -2.14 -13.15 -20.51
C ILE A 116 -2.41 -13.72 -21.91
N PHE A 117 -2.67 -15.03 -22.04
CA PHE A 117 -2.85 -15.70 -23.32
C PHE A 117 -4.33 -15.82 -23.72
N THR A 118 -5.18 -16.09 -22.74
CA THR A 118 -6.62 -16.35 -22.90
C THR A 118 -7.48 -15.18 -22.45
N GLY A 119 -6.94 -14.27 -21.62
CA GLY A 119 -7.68 -13.14 -21.04
C GLY A 119 -8.67 -13.54 -19.96
N GLN A 120 -8.70 -14.81 -19.54
CA GLN A 120 -9.55 -15.27 -18.45
C GLN A 120 -9.11 -14.62 -17.13
N CYS A 121 -10.10 -14.26 -16.32
CA CYS A 121 -9.91 -13.65 -15.02
C CYS A 121 -10.48 -14.55 -13.93
N ASP A 122 -9.85 -14.51 -12.76
CA ASP A 122 -10.28 -15.19 -11.56
C ASP A 122 -10.26 -14.22 -10.36
N MET A 123 -11.16 -14.47 -9.40
CA MET A 123 -11.42 -13.60 -8.26
C MET A 123 -10.74 -14.07 -6.98
N GLU A 124 -9.93 -15.12 -7.01
CA GLU A 124 -9.32 -15.73 -5.82
C GLU A 124 -8.55 -14.72 -4.97
N LEU A 125 -7.73 -13.86 -5.60
CA LEU A 125 -6.93 -12.87 -4.88
C LEU A 125 -7.79 -11.80 -4.17
N ILE A 126 -8.89 -11.40 -4.82
CA ILE A 126 -9.87 -10.46 -4.24
C ILE A 126 -10.62 -11.13 -3.08
N LYS A 127 -10.95 -12.42 -3.18
CA LYS A 127 -11.59 -13.17 -2.08
C LYS A 127 -10.68 -13.25 -0.86
N GLU A 128 -9.43 -13.63 -1.08
CA GLU A 128 -8.42 -13.78 -0.04
C GLU A 128 -8.20 -12.46 0.72
N ARG A 129 -8.02 -11.35 0.00
CA ARG A 129 -7.66 -10.04 0.57
C ARG A 129 -8.86 -9.19 0.96
N GLY A 130 -10.01 -9.41 0.34
CA GLY A 130 -11.30 -8.76 0.62
C GLY A 130 -12.06 -9.38 1.78
N LEU A 131 -11.56 -10.48 2.34
CA LEU A 131 -12.01 -11.08 3.60
C LEU A 131 -13.46 -11.59 3.55
N TYR A 132 -13.94 -11.92 2.36
CA TYR A 132 -15.25 -12.51 2.17
C TYR A 132 -15.26 -13.94 2.73
N ASN A 133 -16.36 -14.33 3.38
CA ASN A 133 -16.56 -15.72 3.78
C ASN A 133 -16.63 -16.59 2.53
N ALA A 134 -15.63 -17.46 2.33
CA ALA A 134 -15.44 -18.25 1.11
C ALA A 134 -16.73 -18.99 0.68
N THR A 135 -17.44 -19.60 1.62
CA THR A 135 -18.66 -20.36 1.32
C THR A 135 -19.80 -19.47 0.80
N LYS A 136 -20.04 -18.32 1.45
CA LYS A 136 -21.09 -17.38 1.01
C LYS A 136 -20.70 -16.65 -0.27
N PHE A 137 -19.41 -16.39 -0.46
CA PHE A 137 -18.92 -15.69 -1.63
C PHE A 137 -18.94 -16.59 -2.87
N ASP A 138 -18.61 -17.86 -2.73
CA ASP A 138 -18.69 -18.83 -3.82
C ASP A 138 -20.15 -19.11 -4.22
N GLU A 139 -21.07 -19.16 -3.25
CA GLU A 139 -22.52 -19.23 -3.50
C GLU A 139 -22.98 -18.02 -4.33
N ILE A 140 -22.65 -16.79 -3.88
CA ILE A 140 -22.98 -15.55 -4.58
C ILE A 140 -22.36 -15.49 -5.98
N LEU A 141 -21.09 -15.87 -6.15
CA LEU A 141 -20.44 -15.92 -7.46
C LEU A 141 -21.10 -16.94 -8.41
N SER A 142 -21.53 -18.09 -7.89
CA SER A 142 -22.16 -19.15 -8.69
C SER A 142 -23.51 -18.74 -9.28
N GLU A 143 -24.24 -17.86 -8.59
CA GLU A 143 -25.54 -17.36 -9.04
C GLU A 143 -25.47 -16.48 -10.30
N ARG A 144 -24.27 -15.95 -10.66
CA ARG A 144 -24.06 -15.00 -11.77
C ARG A 144 -25.09 -13.86 -11.81
N SER A 145 -25.57 -13.44 -10.64
CA SER A 145 -26.66 -12.49 -10.49
C SER A 145 -26.17 -11.04 -10.54
N VAL A 146 -27.08 -10.07 -10.68
CA VAL A 146 -26.74 -8.63 -10.59
C VAL A 146 -26.12 -8.31 -9.21
N ARG A 147 -26.55 -9.01 -8.17
CA ARG A 147 -26.03 -8.87 -6.81
C ARG A 147 -24.58 -9.33 -6.70
N SER A 148 -24.21 -10.43 -7.37
CA SER A 148 -22.83 -10.93 -7.37
C SER A 148 -21.89 -9.95 -8.08
N GLN A 149 -22.31 -9.40 -9.22
CA GLN A 149 -21.57 -8.36 -9.94
C GLN A 149 -21.40 -7.08 -9.11
N ALA A 150 -22.43 -6.65 -8.39
CA ALA A 150 -22.34 -5.47 -7.52
C ALA A 150 -21.31 -5.65 -6.39
N LEU A 151 -21.27 -6.83 -5.76
CA LEU A 151 -20.26 -7.15 -4.74
C LEU A 151 -18.85 -7.22 -5.33
N MET A 152 -18.70 -7.65 -6.58
CA MET A 152 -17.39 -7.63 -7.27
C MET A 152 -16.92 -6.20 -7.57
N MET A 153 -17.84 -5.32 -7.97
CA MET A 153 -17.52 -3.90 -8.20
C MET A 153 -17.08 -3.21 -6.91
N ASP A 154 -17.80 -3.46 -5.81
CA ASP A 154 -17.50 -2.92 -4.48
C ASP A 154 -16.15 -3.44 -3.93
N ALA A 155 -15.91 -4.76 -4.04
CA ALA A 155 -14.64 -5.37 -3.67
C ALA A 155 -13.47 -4.81 -4.49
N GLY A 156 -13.71 -4.62 -5.79
CA GLY A 156 -12.75 -4.04 -6.72
C GLY A 156 -12.42 -2.60 -6.37
N GLU A 157 -13.42 -1.75 -6.16
CA GLU A 157 -13.25 -0.35 -5.80
C GLU A 157 -12.39 -0.18 -4.54
N ASP A 158 -12.73 -0.93 -3.50
CA ASP A 158 -12.04 -0.83 -2.22
C ASP A 158 -10.60 -1.37 -2.27
N LEU A 159 -10.36 -2.53 -2.89
CA LEU A 159 -9.03 -3.15 -2.90
C LEU A 159 -8.10 -2.52 -3.93
N ILE A 160 -8.61 -2.25 -5.13
CA ILE A 160 -7.84 -1.63 -6.22
C ILE A 160 -7.53 -0.19 -5.85
N GLY A 161 -8.48 0.54 -5.26
CA GLY A 161 -8.27 1.90 -4.76
C GLY A 161 -7.21 2.01 -3.65
N ASN A 162 -6.96 0.91 -2.92
CA ASN A 162 -5.92 0.82 -1.89
C ASN A 162 -4.63 0.12 -2.40
N THR A 163 -4.30 0.27 -3.67
CA THR A 163 -3.06 -0.23 -4.28
C THR A 163 -2.11 0.92 -4.64
N PHE A 164 -0.88 0.87 -4.12
CA PHE A 164 0.10 1.95 -4.25
C PHE A 164 1.37 1.48 -4.95
N VAL A 165 1.94 2.37 -5.78
CA VAL A 165 3.27 2.21 -6.37
C VAL A 165 4.23 3.09 -5.59
N LEU A 166 5.28 2.48 -5.02
CA LEU A 166 6.35 3.20 -4.34
C LEU A 166 7.58 3.23 -5.23
N VAL A 167 7.91 4.40 -5.77
CA VAL A 167 9.12 4.61 -6.57
C VAL A 167 10.23 5.13 -5.66
N ASN A 168 11.29 4.34 -5.52
CA ASN A 168 12.44 4.62 -4.66
C ASN A 168 13.60 5.11 -5.52
N ASP A 169 14.01 6.37 -5.33
CA ASP A 169 15.22 6.96 -5.89
C ASP A 169 16.30 7.03 -4.79
N ILE A 170 17.08 5.96 -4.65
CA ILE A 170 18.12 5.86 -3.62
C ILE A 170 19.44 6.33 -4.20
N ARG A 171 20.09 7.29 -3.51
CA ARG A 171 21.34 7.90 -3.97
C ARG A 171 22.36 7.98 -2.85
N TYR A 172 23.57 7.55 -3.14
CA TYR A 172 24.76 7.81 -2.34
C TYR A 172 25.31 9.24 -2.54
N ILE A 173 25.33 10.04 -1.47
CA ILE A 173 25.95 11.38 -1.48
C ILE A 173 27.26 11.32 -0.70
N ASP A 174 28.38 11.52 -1.40
CA ASP A 174 29.68 11.71 -0.77
C ASP A 174 29.78 13.11 -0.15
N LYS A 175 29.60 13.17 1.18
CA LYS A 175 29.65 14.41 1.96
C LYS A 175 31.02 15.06 1.93
N GLU A 176 32.12 14.31 1.74
CA GLU A 176 33.47 14.89 1.69
C GLU A 176 33.70 15.66 0.40
N LYS A 177 33.23 15.15 -0.74
CA LYS A 177 33.32 15.83 -2.03
C LYS A 177 32.53 17.14 -2.03
N THR A 178 31.30 17.12 -1.52
CA THR A 178 30.47 18.33 -1.37
C THR A 178 31.13 19.34 -0.42
N ALA A 179 31.66 18.89 0.73
CA ALA A 179 32.34 19.76 1.68
C ALA A 179 33.62 20.39 1.09
N LYS A 180 34.40 19.65 0.28
CA LYS A 180 35.60 20.18 -0.39
C LYS A 180 35.26 21.23 -1.44
N VAL A 181 34.19 21.04 -2.23
CA VAL A 181 33.74 22.02 -3.23
C VAL A 181 33.23 23.29 -2.56
N VAL A 182 32.38 23.16 -1.54
CA VAL A 182 31.86 24.30 -0.77
C VAL A 182 33.01 25.03 -0.07
N GLY A 183 33.90 24.30 0.60
CA GLY A 183 35.06 24.87 1.28
C GLY A 183 36.03 25.57 0.31
N GLY A 184 36.24 25.01 -0.88
CA GLY A 184 37.05 25.63 -1.94
C GLY A 184 36.43 26.93 -2.45
N LEU A 185 35.12 26.94 -2.71
CA LEU A 185 34.39 28.13 -3.13
C LEU A 185 34.40 29.23 -2.05
N PHE A 186 34.15 28.85 -0.78
CA PHE A 186 34.22 29.79 0.35
C PHE A 186 35.62 30.40 0.51
N ARG A 187 36.68 29.62 0.30
CA ARG A 187 38.06 30.10 0.40
C ARG A 187 38.40 31.08 -0.72
N VAL A 188 37.94 30.82 -1.95
CA VAL A 188 38.11 31.74 -3.08
C VAL A 188 37.33 33.03 -2.86
N LEU A 189 36.07 32.93 -2.43
CA LEU A 189 35.23 34.09 -2.16
C LEU A 189 35.82 34.96 -1.03
N GLY A 190 36.26 34.33 0.06
CA GLY A 190 36.91 35.03 1.17
C GLY A 190 38.25 35.67 0.80
N ALA A 191 38.99 35.09 -0.14
CA ALA A 191 40.25 35.66 -0.64
C ALA A 191 40.02 36.90 -1.53
N LEU A 192 38.90 36.96 -2.27
CA LEU A 192 38.54 38.10 -3.10
C LEU A 192 37.98 39.25 -2.26
N THR A 193 37.13 38.97 -1.27
CA THR A 193 36.62 40.01 -0.35
C THR A 193 37.69 40.52 0.62
N GLY A 194 38.75 39.74 0.88
CA GLY A 194 39.87 40.17 1.70
C GLY A 194 40.91 41.05 0.99
N TYR A 195 40.83 41.18 -0.34
CA TYR A 195 41.73 42.04 -1.14
C TYR A 195 41.19 43.46 -1.33
N ASP A 196 39.89 43.69 -1.15
CA ASP A 196 39.25 44.99 -1.38
C ASP A 196 39.25 45.92 -0.13
N ASP A 197 39.74 45.46 1.03
CA ASP A 197 39.73 46.20 2.31
C ASP A 197 41.10 46.83 2.69
N LEU A 198 42.05 46.95 1.75
CA LEU A 198 43.40 47.52 1.97
C LEU A 198 43.77 48.70 1.05
N GLY A 199 42.79 49.41 0.48
CA GLY A 199 42.99 50.61 -0.35
C GLY A 199 42.61 51.91 0.36
#